data_AF-A0A7V5C3B7-F1
#
_entry.id   AF-A0A7V5C3B7-F1
#
_cell.length_a   1.000
_cell.length_b   1.000
_cell.length_c   1.000
_cell.angle_alpha   90.00
_cell.angle_beta   90.00
_cell.angle_gamma   90.00
#
_symmetry.space_group_name_H-M   'P 1'
#
loop_
_entity.id
_entity.type
_entity.pdbx_description
1 polymer ?
#
loop_
_entity_poly.entity_id
_entity_poly.type
_entity_poly.pdbx_seq_one_letter_code
_entity_poly.pdbx_strand_id
1 'polypeptide(L)'
;MSISEFGSANEIQTIYVGKAPFMLRLYDKKLELSKSSKKEIMYEYFANSGLDTNKAIFNVEFEMHRTHLRAYEITTLEDLLSNANNLFKKAMEDIRLIDINSITKKDIENNSKSRAKTLSIWNYIKDNFNIDTFMQFDFPIERLKRKSIIYDENRFIEDINIVLKKGLVHQIEISSEYISIIAQEFLDEQEEKKEKFKENNKPKKTYIPVSIEGDNKEYRLLKGGELIEPVKVVPFKELDNIQLEKEIATLESYLHFGEEKKRTEYAQKLEIAYKEKLSRSEV
;
A
#
# COMPACT_ATOMS: atom_id res chain seq x y z
N MET A 1 -10.24 -16.11 -17.68
CA MET A 1 -8.78 -15.94 -17.77
C MET A 1 -8.54 -14.58 -18.41
N SER A 2 -7.79 -13.69 -17.75
CA SER A 2 -7.45 -12.35 -18.25
C SER A 2 -6.05 -12.36 -18.85
N ILE A 3 -5.83 -11.58 -19.91
CA ILE A 3 -4.51 -11.31 -20.46
C ILE A 3 -4.28 -9.80 -20.36
N SER A 4 -3.10 -9.39 -19.91
CA SER A 4 -2.72 -7.98 -19.83
C SER A 4 -1.31 -7.82 -20.36
N GLU A 5 -1.12 -6.81 -21.21
CA GLU A 5 0.13 -6.55 -21.91
C GLU A 5 0.59 -5.14 -21.56
N PHE A 6 1.89 -5.00 -21.26
CA PHE A 6 2.53 -3.74 -20.91
C PHE A 6 3.79 -3.58 -21.76
N GLY A 7 4.00 -2.37 -22.28
CA GLY A 7 5.13 -2.10 -23.13
C GLY A 7 5.12 -0.69 -23.69
N SER A 8 5.99 -0.47 -24.68
CA SER A 8 6.00 0.76 -25.47
C SER A 8 5.09 0.61 -26.70
N ALA A 9 4.96 1.67 -27.49
CA ALA A 9 4.24 1.62 -28.76
C ALA A 9 4.79 0.56 -29.75
N ASN A 10 6.06 0.18 -29.61
CA ASN A 10 6.77 -0.66 -30.57
C ASN A 10 7.14 -2.04 -30.02
N GLU A 11 7.03 -2.28 -28.71
CA GLU A 11 7.54 -3.49 -28.09
C GLU A 11 6.77 -3.85 -26.81
N ILE A 12 6.34 -5.10 -26.73
CA ILE A 12 5.74 -5.69 -25.53
C ILE A 12 6.87 -6.08 -24.58
N GLN A 13 6.84 -5.51 -23.38
CA GLN A 13 7.87 -5.71 -22.36
C GLN A 13 7.43 -6.70 -21.29
N THR A 14 6.12 -6.81 -21.04
CA THR A 14 5.56 -7.69 -20.02
C THR A 14 4.17 -8.18 -20.43
N ILE A 15 3.92 -9.47 -20.23
CA ILE A 15 2.63 -10.13 -20.43
C ILE A 15 2.24 -10.81 -19.12
N TYR A 16 1.02 -10.57 -18.66
CA TYR A 16 0.38 -11.28 -17.57
C TYR A 16 -0.77 -12.13 -18.10
N VAL A 17 -0.83 -13.38 -17.66
CA VAL A 17 -1.93 -14.31 -17.98
C VAL A 17 -2.52 -14.86 -16.69
N GLY A 18 -3.80 -14.60 -16.46
CA GLY A 18 -4.51 -14.98 -15.24
C GLY A 18 -4.61 -13.85 -14.22
N LYS A 19 -4.86 -14.22 -12.98
CA LYS A 19 -4.94 -13.35 -11.79
C LYS A 19 -4.79 -14.22 -10.54
N ALA A 20 -4.54 -13.60 -9.38
CA ALA A 20 -4.52 -14.34 -8.11
C ALA A 20 -5.76 -15.27 -7.99
N PRO A 21 -5.57 -16.54 -7.57
CA PRO A 21 -4.39 -17.07 -6.89
C PRO A 21 -3.31 -17.71 -7.80
N PHE A 22 -3.46 -17.67 -9.13
CA PHE A 22 -2.49 -18.26 -10.07
C PHE A 22 -2.32 -17.41 -11.33
N MET A 23 -1.08 -17.01 -11.63
CA MET A 23 -0.79 -16.11 -12.74
C MET A 23 0.58 -16.40 -13.35
N LEU A 24 0.65 -16.35 -14.69
CA LEU A 24 1.90 -16.33 -15.44
C LEU A 24 2.34 -14.88 -15.70
N ARG A 25 3.65 -14.63 -15.57
CA ARG A 25 4.30 -13.39 -15.94
C ARG A 25 5.46 -13.69 -16.89
N LEU A 26 5.47 -13.03 -18.03
CA LEU A 26 6.52 -13.09 -19.03
C LEU A 26 7.04 -11.67 -19.21
N TYR A 27 8.31 -11.41 -18.93
CA TYR A 27 8.82 -10.04 -19.00
C TYR A 27 10.30 -9.95 -19.36
N ASP A 28 10.70 -8.82 -19.93
CA ASP A 28 12.10 -8.49 -20.13
C ASP A 28 12.76 -8.25 -18.75
N LYS A 29 13.61 -9.20 -18.36
CA LYS A 29 14.28 -9.21 -17.07
C LYS A 29 15.33 -8.11 -16.97
N LYS A 30 15.97 -7.73 -18.08
CA LYS A 30 16.96 -6.65 -18.06
C LYS A 30 16.30 -5.30 -17.86
N LEU A 31 15.20 -5.05 -18.55
CA LEU A 31 14.46 -3.81 -18.39
C LEU A 31 13.92 -3.69 -16.96
N GLU A 32 13.43 -4.78 -16.37
CA GLU A 32 13.03 -4.83 -14.97
C GLU A 32 14.21 -4.49 -14.03
N LEU A 33 15.35 -5.13 -14.23
CA LEU A 33 16.54 -4.92 -13.40
C LEU A 33 17.18 -3.54 -13.55
N SER A 34 16.96 -2.84 -14.67
CA SER A 34 17.49 -1.48 -14.87
C SER A 34 17.03 -0.50 -13.78
N LYS A 35 15.89 -0.78 -13.14
CA LYS A 35 15.30 0.03 -12.06
C LYS A 35 15.50 -0.59 -10.67
N SER A 36 16.21 -1.71 -10.57
CA SER A 36 16.33 -2.51 -9.35
C SER A 36 17.69 -2.34 -8.69
N SER A 37 17.73 -2.25 -7.36
CA SER A 37 18.97 -2.28 -6.57
C SER A 37 19.71 -3.62 -6.65
N LYS A 38 19.07 -4.68 -7.18
CA LYS A 38 19.64 -6.03 -7.31
C LYS A 38 20.36 -6.26 -8.63
N LYS A 39 20.47 -5.24 -9.49
CA LYS A 39 20.98 -5.35 -10.85
C LYS A 39 22.35 -6.04 -10.92
N GLU A 40 23.31 -5.57 -10.12
CA GLU A 40 24.69 -6.06 -10.14
C GLU A 40 24.78 -7.54 -9.78
N ILE A 41 24.16 -7.94 -8.66
CA ILE A 41 24.13 -9.34 -8.18
C ILE A 41 23.46 -10.26 -9.23
N MET A 42 22.36 -9.81 -9.84
CA MET A 42 21.68 -10.60 -10.86
C MET A 42 22.50 -10.75 -12.14
N TYR A 43 23.24 -9.70 -12.53
CA TYR A 43 24.09 -9.72 -13.72
C TYR A 43 25.29 -10.65 -13.51
N GLU A 44 25.86 -10.66 -12.31
CA GLU A 44 26.88 -11.62 -11.91
C GLU A 44 26.34 -13.06 -11.98
N TYR A 45 25.14 -13.30 -11.43
CA TYR A 45 24.47 -14.60 -11.54
C TYR A 45 24.27 -15.04 -13.00
N PHE A 46 23.82 -14.14 -13.87
CA PHE A 46 23.64 -14.44 -15.30
C PHE A 46 24.96 -14.81 -15.98
N ALA A 47 26.02 -14.03 -15.75
CA ALA A 47 27.35 -14.30 -16.29
C ALA A 47 27.89 -15.65 -15.82
N ASN A 48 27.75 -15.95 -14.52
CA ASN A 48 28.16 -17.24 -13.94
C ASN A 48 27.32 -18.42 -14.45
N SER A 49 26.08 -18.16 -14.88
CA SER A 49 25.19 -19.15 -15.51
C SER A 49 25.39 -19.29 -17.02
N GLY A 50 26.39 -18.60 -17.61
CA GLY A 50 26.69 -18.64 -19.03
C GLY A 50 25.72 -17.85 -19.92
N LEU A 51 24.91 -16.96 -19.34
CA LEU A 51 24.00 -16.09 -20.09
C LEU A 51 24.73 -14.85 -20.59
N ASP A 52 24.53 -14.54 -21.88
CA ASP A 52 25.06 -13.33 -22.49
C ASP A 52 24.23 -12.12 -22.05
N THR A 53 24.80 -11.31 -21.16
CA THR A 53 24.19 -10.08 -20.64
C THR A 53 24.07 -8.96 -21.69
N ASN A 54 24.43 -9.19 -22.96
CA ASN A 54 24.17 -8.28 -24.07
C ASN A 54 22.91 -8.65 -24.87
N LYS A 55 22.45 -9.91 -24.79
CA LYS A 55 21.21 -10.38 -25.48
C LYS A 55 19.97 -10.18 -24.63
N ALA A 56 18.78 -10.08 -25.23
CA ALA A 56 17.54 -9.98 -24.47
C ALA A 56 17.39 -11.20 -23.53
N ILE A 57 17.04 -10.95 -22.26
CA ILE A 57 16.80 -11.99 -21.25
C ILE A 57 15.36 -11.83 -20.79
N PHE A 58 14.53 -12.82 -21.10
CA PHE A 58 13.15 -12.86 -20.64
C PHE A 58 13.01 -13.80 -19.45
N ASN A 59 12.19 -13.43 -18.48
CA ASN A 59 11.82 -14.29 -17.36
C ASN A 59 10.45 -14.92 -17.61
N VAL A 60 10.32 -16.21 -17.30
CA VAL A 60 9.06 -16.94 -17.26
C VAL A 60 8.77 -17.24 -15.79
N GLU A 61 7.71 -16.66 -15.25
CA GLU A 61 7.43 -16.73 -13.82
C GLU A 61 5.97 -17.12 -13.55
N PHE A 62 5.78 -18.12 -12.69
CA PHE A 62 4.47 -18.49 -12.19
C PHE A 62 4.30 -18.03 -10.75
N GLU A 63 3.30 -17.18 -10.53
CA GLU A 63 2.90 -16.74 -9.20
C GLU A 63 1.77 -17.65 -8.70
N MET A 64 2.01 -18.32 -7.57
CA MET A 64 1.06 -19.22 -6.91
C MET A 64 0.81 -18.75 -5.48
N HIS A 65 -0.44 -18.38 -5.17
CA HIS A 65 -0.85 -17.99 -3.82
C HIS A 65 -1.15 -19.22 -2.96
N ARG A 66 -1.19 -19.03 -1.65
CA ARG A 66 -1.42 -20.12 -0.67
C ARG A 66 -2.64 -20.98 -0.98
N THR A 67 -3.73 -20.39 -1.46
CA THR A 67 -4.95 -21.13 -1.82
C THR A 67 -4.73 -22.06 -3.02
N HIS A 68 -3.90 -21.66 -3.99
CA HIS A 68 -3.52 -22.51 -5.12
C HIS A 68 -2.54 -23.61 -4.68
N LEU A 69 -1.52 -23.27 -3.90
CA LEU A 69 -0.54 -24.23 -3.39
C LEU A 69 -1.18 -25.34 -2.53
N ARG A 70 -2.20 -25.01 -1.73
CA ARG A 70 -2.95 -25.99 -0.94
C ARG A 70 -3.67 -27.04 -1.80
N ALA A 71 -4.05 -26.71 -3.03
CA ALA A 71 -4.66 -27.68 -3.95
C ALA A 71 -3.64 -28.73 -4.44
N TYR A 72 -2.34 -28.46 -4.27
CA TYR A 72 -1.23 -29.37 -4.55
C TYR A 72 -0.63 -29.96 -3.26
N GLU A 73 -1.35 -29.87 -2.13
CA GLU A 73 -0.90 -30.37 -0.83
C GLU A 73 0.39 -29.72 -0.30
N ILE A 74 0.73 -28.53 -0.82
CA ILE A 74 1.91 -27.78 -0.37
C ILE A 74 1.54 -26.94 0.84
N THR A 75 2.13 -27.29 1.98
CA THR A 75 1.86 -26.64 3.27
C THR A 75 3.09 -26.02 3.91
N THR A 76 4.27 -26.55 3.59
CA THR A 76 5.58 -26.10 4.07
C THR A 76 6.46 -25.59 2.92
N LEU A 77 7.61 -25.00 3.26
CA LEU A 77 8.60 -24.59 2.27
C LEU A 77 9.31 -25.81 1.69
N GLU A 78 9.55 -26.81 2.51
CA GLU A 78 10.13 -28.10 2.14
C GLU A 78 9.26 -28.81 1.11
N ASP A 79 7.94 -28.81 1.28
CA ASP A 79 6.97 -29.34 0.29
C ASP A 79 7.11 -28.60 -1.05
N LEU A 80 7.20 -27.27 -0.99
CA LEU A 80 7.33 -26.43 -2.18
C LEU A 80 8.63 -26.71 -2.93
N LEU A 81 9.76 -26.71 -2.23
CA LEU A 81 11.08 -26.88 -2.82
C LEU A 81 11.28 -28.28 -3.39
N SER A 82 10.85 -29.31 -2.63
CA SER A 82 10.92 -30.71 -3.08
C SER A 82 10.07 -30.98 -4.32
N ASN A 83 8.98 -30.22 -4.52
CA ASN A 83 8.05 -30.40 -5.63
C ASN A 83 8.13 -29.30 -6.71
N ALA A 84 9.06 -28.35 -6.61
CA ALA A 84 9.09 -27.16 -7.45
C ALA A 84 9.19 -27.46 -8.96
N ASN A 85 10.00 -28.45 -9.33
CA ASN A 85 10.13 -28.89 -10.73
C ASN A 85 8.79 -29.38 -11.30
N ASN A 86 8.02 -30.16 -10.53
CA ASN A 86 6.72 -30.66 -10.97
C ASN A 86 5.67 -29.55 -11.02
N LEU A 87 5.67 -28.64 -10.03
CA LEU A 87 4.78 -27.48 -10.03
C LEU A 87 5.01 -26.59 -11.24
N PHE A 88 6.28 -26.32 -11.56
CA PHE A 88 6.63 -25.53 -12.73
C PHE A 88 6.17 -26.22 -14.03
N LYS A 89 6.44 -27.53 -14.16
CA LYS A 89 5.95 -28.32 -15.30
C LYS A 89 4.43 -28.27 -15.43
N LYS A 90 3.71 -28.46 -14.32
CA LYS A 90 2.26 -28.43 -14.28
C LYS A 90 1.71 -27.05 -14.66
N ALA A 91 2.32 -25.99 -14.16
CA ALA A 91 1.94 -24.62 -14.51
C ALA A 91 2.11 -24.33 -16.01
N MET A 92 3.18 -24.85 -16.64
CA MET A 92 3.40 -24.76 -18.08
C MET A 92 2.43 -25.63 -18.92
N GLU A 93 1.82 -26.65 -18.32
CA GLU A 93 0.77 -27.44 -18.98
C GLU A 93 -0.60 -26.77 -18.86
N ASP A 94 -0.85 -26.11 -17.73
CA ASP A 94 -2.10 -25.38 -17.48
C ASP A 94 -2.17 -24.10 -18.33
N ILE A 95 -1.03 -23.45 -18.59
CA ILE A 95 -0.91 -22.31 -19.52
C ILE A 95 0.06 -22.68 -20.64
N ARG A 96 -0.47 -22.86 -21.85
CA ARG A 96 0.31 -23.26 -23.03
C ARG A 96 0.49 -22.11 -24.01
N LEU A 97 1.71 -21.94 -24.48
CA LEU A 97 1.97 -21.18 -25.71
C LEU A 97 1.78 -22.12 -26.91
N ILE A 98 0.84 -21.80 -27.78
CA ILE A 98 0.42 -22.65 -28.90
C ILE A 98 0.82 -22.05 -30.24
N ASP A 99 1.09 -22.92 -31.21
CA ASP A 99 1.26 -22.55 -32.61
C ASP A 99 -0.11 -22.42 -33.27
N ILE A 100 -0.54 -21.18 -33.54
CA ILE A 100 -1.83 -20.91 -34.20
C ILE A 100 -1.90 -21.46 -35.62
N ASN A 101 -0.76 -21.67 -36.28
CA ASN A 101 -0.72 -22.22 -37.64
C ASN A 101 -0.97 -23.73 -37.66
N SER A 102 -0.93 -24.39 -36.49
CA SER A 102 -1.21 -25.81 -36.35
C SER A 102 -2.71 -26.14 -36.31
N ILE A 103 -3.58 -25.11 -36.32
CA ILE A 103 -5.03 -25.25 -36.29
C ILE A 103 -5.67 -24.40 -37.39
N THR A 104 -6.84 -24.81 -37.85
CA THR A 104 -7.59 -24.07 -38.88
C THR A 104 -8.45 -22.96 -38.25
N LYS A 105 -8.91 -22.01 -39.07
CA LYS A 105 -9.89 -21.00 -38.62
C LYS A 105 -11.19 -21.62 -38.09
N LYS A 106 -11.63 -22.74 -38.68
CA LYS A 106 -12.80 -23.50 -38.19
C LYS A 106 -12.56 -24.08 -36.78
N ASP A 107 -11.34 -24.46 -36.46
CA ASP A 107 -10.99 -24.95 -35.12
C ASP A 107 -11.02 -23.83 -34.07
N ILE A 108 -10.63 -22.62 -34.47
CA ILE A 108 -10.69 -21.42 -33.63
C ILE A 108 -12.15 -21.05 -33.34
N GLU A 109 -13.00 -21.06 -34.37
CA GLU A 109 -14.43 -20.76 -34.29
C GLU A 109 -15.19 -21.79 -33.44
N ASN A 110 -14.88 -23.08 -33.59
CA ASN A 110 -15.49 -24.18 -32.84
C ASN A 110 -14.86 -24.41 -31.45
N ASN A 111 -14.13 -23.43 -30.92
CA ASN A 111 -13.46 -23.48 -29.61
C ASN A 111 -12.58 -24.71 -29.38
N SER A 112 -12.03 -25.29 -30.45
CA SER A 112 -11.20 -26.49 -30.43
C SER A 112 -9.70 -26.17 -30.35
N LYS A 113 -9.37 -25.04 -29.74
CA LYS A 113 -8.00 -24.48 -29.62
C LYS A 113 -7.07 -25.38 -28.81
N SER A 114 -7.62 -26.26 -27.96
CA SER A 114 -6.86 -27.24 -27.19
C SER A 114 -6.04 -28.21 -28.06
N ARG A 115 -6.46 -28.41 -29.31
CA ARG A 115 -5.77 -29.27 -30.30
C ARG A 115 -4.51 -28.64 -30.89
N ALA A 116 -4.32 -27.33 -30.71
CA ALA A 116 -3.13 -26.66 -31.21
C ALA A 116 -1.88 -27.26 -30.59
N LYS A 117 -0.82 -27.38 -31.40
CA LYS A 117 0.47 -27.85 -30.92
C LYS A 117 1.08 -26.79 -30.01
N THR A 118 1.69 -27.24 -28.90
CA THR A 118 2.51 -26.37 -28.06
C THR A 118 3.76 -25.95 -28.84
N LEU A 119 4.17 -24.68 -28.72
CA LEU A 119 5.41 -24.19 -29.31
C LEU A 119 6.62 -24.95 -28.74
N SER A 120 7.61 -25.22 -29.60
CA SER A 120 8.80 -25.99 -29.24
C SER A 120 9.59 -25.37 -28.09
N ILE A 121 9.73 -24.04 -28.08
CA ILE A 121 10.42 -23.32 -27.00
C ILE A 121 9.73 -23.51 -25.64
N TRP A 122 8.39 -23.61 -25.62
CA TRP A 122 7.65 -23.81 -24.39
C TRP A 122 7.86 -25.22 -23.84
N ASN A 123 7.85 -26.24 -24.70
CA ASN A 123 8.22 -27.60 -24.30
C ASN A 123 9.67 -27.66 -23.82
N TYR A 124 10.60 -27.00 -24.53
CA TYR A 124 12.01 -26.97 -24.13
C TYR A 124 12.19 -26.40 -22.72
N ILE A 125 11.58 -25.27 -22.40
CA ILE A 125 11.65 -24.67 -21.05
C ILE A 125 11.04 -25.62 -20.01
N LYS A 126 9.88 -26.21 -20.31
CA LYS A 126 9.20 -27.16 -19.41
C LYS A 126 10.07 -28.37 -19.07
N ASP A 127 10.72 -28.94 -20.10
CA ASP A 127 11.46 -30.19 -19.97
C ASP A 127 12.85 -30.00 -19.37
N ASN A 128 13.43 -28.79 -19.49
CA ASN A 128 14.78 -28.47 -19.01
C ASN A 128 14.81 -27.62 -17.73
N PHE A 129 13.66 -27.20 -17.19
CA PHE A 129 13.62 -26.49 -15.91
C PHE A 129 14.10 -27.40 -14.77
N ASN A 130 15.02 -26.88 -13.95
CA ASN A 130 15.50 -27.54 -12.75
C ASN A 130 15.84 -26.53 -11.64
N ILE A 131 15.32 -26.76 -10.43
CA ILE A 131 15.56 -25.94 -9.24
C ILE A 131 16.88 -26.25 -8.51
N ASP A 132 17.63 -27.29 -8.89
CA ASP A 132 18.81 -27.78 -8.14
C ASP A 132 19.82 -26.68 -7.76
N THR A 133 19.99 -25.64 -8.59
CA THR A 133 20.85 -24.49 -8.30
C THR A 133 20.47 -23.75 -7.01
N PHE A 134 19.20 -23.82 -6.61
CA PHE A 134 18.65 -23.20 -5.40
C PHE A 134 18.74 -24.14 -4.17
N MET A 135 18.80 -25.45 -4.40
CA MET A 135 18.81 -26.49 -3.37
C MET A 135 20.21 -26.79 -2.81
N GLN A 136 21.28 -26.21 -3.39
CA GLN A 136 22.68 -26.46 -3.03
C GLN A 136 23.10 -25.90 -1.65
N PHE A 137 22.19 -25.22 -0.94
CA PHE A 137 22.47 -24.63 0.36
C PHE A 137 21.77 -25.43 1.46
N ASP A 138 22.54 -26.22 2.22
CA ASP A 138 22.07 -26.98 3.40
C ASP A 138 21.72 -26.08 4.61
N PHE A 139 21.54 -24.78 4.39
CA PHE A 139 21.20 -23.86 5.47
C PHE A 139 19.71 -23.97 5.81
N PRO A 140 19.34 -24.15 7.09
CA PRO A 140 17.94 -24.10 7.48
C PRO A 140 17.38 -22.72 7.11
N ILE A 141 16.32 -22.70 6.30
CA ILE A 141 15.66 -21.47 5.88
C ILE A 141 14.76 -20.99 7.01
N GLU A 142 15.32 -20.20 7.90
CA GLU A 142 14.57 -19.61 9.00
C GLU A 142 13.87 -18.32 8.56
N ARG A 143 12.65 -18.13 9.06
CA ARG A 143 11.94 -16.86 8.90
C ARG A 143 12.71 -15.76 9.63
N LEU A 144 13.45 -14.95 8.89
CA LEU A 144 13.98 -13.67 9.36
C LEU A 144 12.81 -12.73 9.68
N LYS A 145 12.33 -12.75 10.93
CA LYS A 145 11.57 -11.63 11.47
C LYS A 145 12.52 -10.45 11.47
N ARG A 146 12.36 -9.53 10.52
CA ARG A 146 13.02 -8.22 10.58
C ARG A 146 12.77 -7.70 11.99
N LYS A 147 13.83 -7.47 12.78
CA LYS A 147 13.69 -6.74 14.04
C LYS A 147 12.95 -5.45 13.69
N SER A 148 11.84 -5.16 14.36
CA SER A 148 11.27 -3.83 14.30
C SER A 148 12.34 -2.90 14.86
N ILE A 149 13.09 -2.25 14.00
CA ILE A 149 14.02 -1.21 14.42
C ILE A 149 13.10 -0.10 14.91
N ILE A 150 13.04 0.07 16.23
CA ILE A 150 12.41 1.25 16.82
C ILE A 150 13.31 2.40 16.40
N TYR A 151 12.76 3.34 15.66
CA TYR A 151 13.47 4.55 15.27
C TYR A 151 13.45 5.51 16.44
N ASP A 152 14.42 5.36 17.33
CA ASP A 152 14.59 6.18 18.53
C ASP A 152 15.63 7.29 18.30
N GLU A 153 15.82 8.13 19.32
CA GLU A 153 16.76 9.25 19.28
C GLU A 153 18.19 8.79 18.95
N ASN A 154 18.62 7.64 19.49
CA ASN A 154 19.95 7.09 19.22
C ASN A 154 20.11 6.74 17.74
N ARG A 155 19.09 6.10 17.15
CA ARG A 155 19.12 5.73 15.74
C ARG A 155 19.10 6.95 14.82
N PHE A 156 18.34 7.98 15.19
CA PHE A 156 18.35 9.26 14.49
C PHE A 156 19.75 9.89 14.52
N ILE A 157 20.42 9.92 15.69
CA ILE A 157 21.78 10.43 15.83
C ILE A 157 22.77 9.63 14.97
N GLU A 158 22.66 8.31 14.93
CA GLU A 158 23.48 7.45 14.06
C GLU A 158 23.33 7.82 12.58
N ASP A 159 22.10 7.99 12.10
CA ASP A 159 21.82 8.35 10.71
C ASP A 159 22.37 9.75 10.37
N ILE A 160 22.18 10.73 11.26
CA ILE A 160 22.76 12.07 11.11
C ILE A 160 24.28 11.97 11.01
N ASN A 161 24.94 11.21 11.89
CA ASN A 161 26.38 11.01 11.85
C ASN A 161 26.85 10.39 10.53
N ILE A 162 26.10 9.47 9.93
CA ILE A 162 26.41 8.89 8.61
C ILE A 162 26.33 9.98 7.52
N VAL A 163 25.30 10.81 7.55
CA VAL A 163 25.14 11.92 6.60
C VAL A 163 26.28 12.93 6.72
N LEU A 164 26.63 13.32 7.95
CA LEU A 164 27.74 14.25 8.21
C LEU A 164 29.08 13.69 7.71
N LYS A 165 29.36 12.41 7.98
CA LYS A 165 30.56 11.72 7.46
C LYS A 165 30.60 11.73 5.94
N LYS A 166 29.46 11.50 5.28
CA LYS A 166 29.37 11.56 3.82
C LYS A 166 29.68 12.97 3.30
N GLY A 167 29.15 14.01 3.96
CA GLY A 167 29.47 15.40 3.61
C GLY A 167 30.96 15.70 3.71
N LEU A 168 31.63 15.24 4.77
CA LEU A 168 33.08 15.38 4.94
C LEU A 168 33.88 14.67 3.85
N VAL A 169 33.49 13.44 3.46
CA VAL A 169 34.12 12.72 2.34
C VAL A 169 34.05 13.50 1.03
N HIS A 170 32.98 14.28 0.85
CA HIS A 170 32.77 15.14 -0.32
C HIS A 170 33.24 16.58 -0.11
N GLN A 171 34.04 16.86 0.92
CA GLN A 171 34.60 18.18 1.21
C GLN A 171 33.56 19.28 1.41
N ILE A 172 32.37 18.92 1.90
CA ILE A 172 31.36 19.89 2.33
C ILE A 172 31.82 20.47 3.67
N GLU A 173 31.90 21.80 3.75
CA GLU A 173 32.17 22.49 5.01
C GLU A 173 30.91 22.46 5.88
N ILE A 174 30.98 21.73 6.99
CA ILE A 174 29.87 21.57 7.92
C ILE A 174 30.20 22.31 9.21
N SER A 175 29.62 23.49 9.38
CA SER A 175 29.67 24.24 10.64
C SER A 175 28.41 23.98 11.47
N SER A 176 28.48 24.26 12.77
CA SER A 176 27.29 24.20 13.64
C SER A 176 26.18 25.14 13.14
N GLU A 177 26.56 26.31 12.65
CA GLU A 177 25.64 27.31 12.10
C GLU A 177 24.96 26.81 10.82
N TYR A 178 25.71 26.13 9.94
CA TYR A 178 25.15 25.52 8.74
C TYR A 178 24.11 24.44 9.05
N ILE A 179 24.36 23.60 10.06
CA ILE A 179 23.37 22.59 10.51
C ILE A 179 22.14 23.25 11.12
N SER A 180 22.30 24.31 11.91
CA SER A 180 21.17 25.06 12.47
C SER A 180 20.29 25.68 11.38
N ILE A 181 20.90 26.23 10.33
CA ILE A 181 20.16 26.79 9.17
C ILE A 181 19.33 25.69 8.50
N ILE A 182 19.94 24.56 8.16
CA ILE A 182 19.23 23.43 7.51
C ILE A 182 18.07 22.92 8.37
N ALA A 183 18.30 22.81 9.69
CA ALA A 183 17.27 22.36 10.61
C ALA A 183 16.09 23.35 10.66
N GLN A 184 16.38 24.66 10.68
CA GLN A 184 15.36 25.70 10.69
C GLN A 184 14.57 25.72 9.39
N GLU A 185 15.24 25.69 8.22
CA GLU A 185 14.59 25.62 6.91
C GLU A 185 13.63 24.43 6.81
N PHE A 186 14.06 23.26 7.31
CA PHE A 186 13.19 22.08 7.35
C PHE A 186 11.94 22.31 8.22
N LEU A 187 12.10 22.91 9.40
CA LEU A 187 10.98 23.19 10.31
C LEU A 187 9.99 24.17 9.67
N ASP A 188 10.49 25.26 9.10
CA ASP A 188 9.69 26.28 8.44
C ASP A 188 8.87 25.68 7.27
N GLU A 189 9.50 24.82 6.45
CA GLU A 189 8.79 24.09 5.40
C GLU A 189 7.66 23.19 5.93
N GLN A 190 7.88 22.52 7.06
CA GLN A 190 6.85 21.67 7.67
C GLN A 190 5.70 22.50 8.24
N GLU A 191 5.97 23.67 8.80
CA GLU A 191 4.94 24.60 9.27
C GLU A 191 4.10 25.11 8.11
N GLU A 192 4.70 25.57 7.02
CA GLU A 192 3.97 25.98 5.82
C GLU A 192 3.09 24.85 5.25
N LYS A 193 3.60 23.61 5.22
CA LYS A 193 2.84 22.44 4.77
C LYS A 193 1.63 22.18 5.66
N LYS A 194 1.78 22.33 6.99
CA LYS A 194 0.67 22.21 7.94
C LYS A 194 -0.37 23.32 7.75
N GLU A 195 0.05 24.55 7.51
CA GLU A 195 -0.86 25.68 7.26
C GLU A 195 -1.64 25.48 5.96
N LYS A 196 -0.97 25.12 4.86
CA LYS A 196 -1.60 24.79 3.58
C LYS A 196 -2.59 23.62 3.71
N PHE A 197 -2.26 22.60 4.52
CA PHE A 197 -3.17 21.49 4.80
C PHE A 197 -4.42 21.92 5.60
N LYS A 198 -4.25 22.81 6.58
CA LYS A 198 -5.37 23.39 7.34
C LYS A 198 -6.28 24.24 6.45
N GLU A 199 -5.72 25.05 5.55
CA GLU A 199 -6.52 25.87 4.64
C GLU A 199 -7.29 25.05 3.62
N ASN A 200 -6.66 24.05 3.01
CA ASN A 200 -7.31 23.20 2.01
C ASN A 200 -8.41 22.30 2.59
N ASN A 201 -8.32 21.99 3.89
CA ASN A 201 -9.32 21.20 4.61
C ASN A 201 -10.28 22.05 5.47
N LYS A 202 -10.29 23.39 5.33
CA LYS A 202 -11.38 24.19 5.91
C LYS A 202 -12.70 23.70 5.30
N PRO A 203 -13.67 23.24 6.11
CA PRO A 203 -14.93 22.73 5.58
C PRO A 203 -15.60 23.83 4.76
N LYS A 204 -15.84 23.56 3.47
CA LYS A 204 -16.57 24.49 2.60
C LYS A 204 -17.94 24.72 3.22
N LYS A 205 -18.25 25.95 3.62
CA LYS A 205 -19.56 26.32 4.15
C LYS A 205 -20.62 25.92 3.11
N THR A 206 -21.51 25.02 3.51
CA THR A 206 -22.61 24.51 2.67
C THR A 206 -23.85 25.39 2.70
N TYR A 207 -23.79 26.51 3.44
CA TYR A 207 -24.90 27.43 3.70
C TYR A 207 -24.49 28.90 3.51
N ILE A 208 -25.48 29.74 3.28
CA ILE A 208 -25.37 31.20 3.25
C ILE A 208 -26.02 31.74 4.53
N PRO A 209 -25.35 32.57 5.33
CA PRO A 209 -25.98 33.22 6.48
C PRO A 209 -26.99 34.28 6.01
N VAL A 210 -28.17 34.32 6.62
CA VAL A 210 -29.25 35.26 6.26
C VAL A 210 -29.90 35.80 7.53
N SER A 211 -30.17 37.10 7.58
CA SER A 211 -30.95 37.74 8.63
C SER A 211 -32.38 37.99 8.14
N ILE A 212 -33.38 37.65 8.94
CA ILE A 212 -34.79 37.94 8.64
C ILE A 212 -35.17 39.25 9.34
N GLU A 213 -35.77 40.18 8.60
CA GLU A 213 -36.15 41.49 9.12
C GLU A 213 -37.20 41.34 10.25
N GLY A 214 -36.89 41.88 11.43
CA GLY A 214 -37.71 41.74 12.65
C GLY A 214 -37.30 40.61 13.59
N ASP A 215 -36.31 39.78 13.23
CA ASP A 215 -35.71 38.78 14.12
C ASP A 215 -34.19 38.98 14.24
N ASN A 216 -33.68 39.05 15.47
CA ASN A 216 -32.26 39.29 15.77
C ASN A 216 -31.40 38.01 15.65
N LYS A 217 -31.85 37.03 14.87
CA LYS A 217 -31.19 35.73 14.71
C LYS A 217 -30.60 35.59 13.31
N GLU A 218 -29.43 34.97 13.23
CA GLU A 218 -28.76 34.65 11.97
C GLU A 218 -29.13 33.22 11.54
N TYR A 219 -29.85 33.11 10.43
CA TYR A 219 -30.34 31.87 9.85
C TYR A 219 -29.34 31.29 8.85
N ARG A 220 -29.42 29.98 8.59
CA ARG A 220 -28.58 29.30 7.59
C ARG A 220 -29.42 28.86 6.41
N LEU A 221 -29.23 29.47 5.24
CA LEU A 221 -29.87 29.06 3.99
C LEU A 221 -29.02 28.02 3.28
N LEU A 222 -29.54 26.80 3.14
CA LEU A 222 -28.89 25.73 2.40
C LEU A 222 -29.03 25.92 0.88
N LYS A 223 -28.14 25.29 0.09
CA LYS A 223 -28.20 25.33 -1.39
C LYS A 223 -29.52 24.81 -1.98
N GLY A 224 -30.30 24.03 -1.23
CA GLY A 224 -31.62 23.54 -1.63
C GLY A 224 -32.79 24.48 -1.32
N GLY A 225 -32.54 25.68 -0.77
CA GLY A 225 -33.58 26.66 -0.41
C GLY A 225 -34.18 26.48 0.98
N GLU A 226 -33.80 25.43 1.71
CA GLU A 226 -34.20 25.23 3.10
C GLU A 226 -33.51 26.23 4.03
N LEU A 227 -34.31 26.86 4.89
CA LEU A 227 -33.83 27.79 5.91
C LEU A 227 -33.80 27.09 7.26
N ILE A 228 -32.61 27.02 7.87
CA ILE A 228 -32.40 26.38 9.16
C ILE A 228 -32.26 27.46 10.24
N GLU A 229 -33.10 27.37 11.26
CA GLU A 229 -32.99 28.17 12.48
C GLU A 229 -31.65 27.89 13.20
N PRO A 230 -31.04 28.89 13.83
CA PRO A 230 -29.85 28.67 14.62
C PRO A 230 -30.16 27.67 15.75
N VAL A 231 -29.41 26.56 15.76
CA VAL A 231 -29.49 25.58 16.85
C VAL A 231 -29.15 26.30 18.14
N LYS A 232 -30.09 26.34 19.09
CA LYS A 232 -29.83 26.82 20.45
C LYS A 232 -28.89 25.84 21.14
N VAL A 233 -27.60 26.05 21.00
CA VAL A 233 -26.58 25.36 21.80
C VAL A 233 -26.39 26.20 23.06
N VAL A 234 -26.94 25.74 24.18
CA VAL A 234 -26.64 26.34 25.49
C VAL A 234 -25.30 25.76 25.96
N PRO A 235 -24.25 26.58 26.15
CA PRO A 235 -22.98 26.10 26.67
C PRO A 235 -23.15 25.49 28.07
N PHE A 236 -22.39 24.43 28.39
CA PHE A 236 -22.44 23.81 29.73
C PHE A 236 -22.18 24.80 30.88
N LYS A 237 -21.40 25.86 30.60
CA LYS A 237 -21.12 26.95 31.55
C LYS A 237 -22.36 27.76 31.95
N GLU A 238 -23.38 27.81 31.10
CA GLU A 238 -24.63 28.53 31.36
C GLU A 238 -25.70 27.67 32.03
N LEU A 239 -25.47 26.36 32.17
CA LEU A 239 -26.35 25.47 32.91
C LEU A 239 -26.14 25.63 34.42
N ASP A 240 -27.24 25.60 35.19
CA ASP A 240 -27.14 25.45 36.64
C ASP A 240 -26.64 24.03 37.01
N ASN A 241 -26.26 23.80 38.27
CA ASN A 241 -25.68 22.52 38.69
C ASN A 241 -26.63 21.34 38.49
N ILE A 242 -27.94 21.54 38.68
CA ILE A 242 -28.95 20.48 38.52
C ILE A 242 -29.13 20.14 37.05
N GLN A 243 -29.14 21.15 36.19
CA GLN A 243 -29.23 21.00 34.74
C GLN A 243 -27.98 20.33 34.17
N LEU A 244 -26.80 20.73 34.63
CA LEU A 244 -25.53 20.12 34.21
C LEU A 244 -25.47 18.63 34.57
N GLU A 245 -25.91 18.24 35.78
CA GLU A 245 -25.94 16.84 36.18
C GLU A 245 -26.93 16.00 35.38
N LYS A 246 -28.12 16.54 35.08
CA LYS A 246 -29.10 15.87 34.21
C LYS A 246 -28.55 15.67 32.80
N GLU A 247 -27.82 16.65 32.28
CA GLU A 247 -27.24 16.58 30.95
C GLU A 247 -26.09 15.56 30.89
N ILE A 248 -25.25 15.50 31.93
CA ILE A 248 -24.22 14.45 32.08
C ILE A 248 -24.85 13.06 32.08
N ALA A 249 -25.86 12.82 32.91
CA ALA A 249 -26.54 11.52 32.98
C ALA A 249 -27.18 11.12 31.64
N THR A 250 -27.69 12.11 30.90
CA THR A 250 -28.27 11.91 29.57
C THR A 250 -27.19 11.53 28.55
N LEU A 251 -26.04 12.21 28.57
CA LEU A 251 -24.90 11.91 27.70
C LEU A 251 -24.30 10.53 27.99
N GLU A 252 -24.22 10.12 29.26
CA GLU A 252 -23.80 8.77 29.65
C GLU A 252 -24.77 7.70 29.13
N SER A 253 -26.07 7.93 29.28
CA SER A 253 -27.09 7.04 28.73
C SER A 253 -26.94 6.88 27.21
N TYR A 254 -26.70 7.97 26.47
CA TYR A 254 -26.44 7.90 25.03
C TYR A 254 -25.11 7.21 24.67
N LEU A 255 -24.10 7.30 25.52
CA LEU A 255 -22.85 6.57 25.32
C LEU A 255 -23.07 5.05 25.44
N HIS A 256 -23.89 4.63 26.41
CA HIS A 256 -24.18 3.23 26.69
C HIS A 256 -25.21 2.62 25.73
N PHE A 257 -26.29 3.34 25.43
CA PHE A 257 -27.46 2.83 24.71
C PHE A 257 -27.72 3.50 23.35
N GLY A 258 -26.96 4.52 22.98
CA GLY A 258 -27.16 5.29 21.74
C GLY A 258 -26.50 4.70 20.49
N GLU A 259 -26.75 5.35 19.35
CA GLU A 259 -26.23 4.99 18.03
C GLU A 259 -24.70 4.97 18.00
N GLU A 260 -24.10 3.86 17.56
CA GLU A 260 -22.65 3.65 17.55
C GLU A 260 -21.87 4.73 16.79
N LYS A 261 -22.44 5.26 15.70
CA LYS A 261 -21.84 6.31 14.87
C LYS A 261 -21.67 7.66 15.58
N LYS A 262 -22.38 7.91 16.69
CA LYS A 262 -22.34 9.18 17.43
C LYS A 262 -21.61 9.07 18.77
N ARG A 263 -21.10 7.88 19.14
CA ARG A 263 -20.44 7.65 20.44
C ARG A 263 -19.22 8.54 20.67
N THR A 264 -18.40 8.77 19.64
CA THR A 264 -17.22 9.65 19.75
C THR A 264 -17.61 11.09 20.05
N GLU A 265 -18.70 11.58 19.46
CA GLU A 265 -19.22 12.93 19.72
C GLU A 265 -19.76 13.05 21.14
N TYR A 266 -20.51 12.05 21.62
CA TYR A 266 -21.02 12.02 23.00
C TYR A 266 -19.89 11.94 24.03
N ALA A 267 -18.85 11.14 23.77
CA ALA A 267 -17.68 11.05 24.65
C ALA A 267 -16.97 12.41 24.80
N GLN A 268 -16.79 13.14 23.71
CA GLN A 268 -16.17 14.48 23.74
C GLN A 268 -17.03 15.49 24.50
N LYS A 269 -18.36 15.49 24.27
CA LYS A 269 -19.29 16.36 25.01
C LYS A 269 -19.29 16.04 26.51
N LEU A 270 -19.25 14.76 26.86
CA LEU A 270 -19.20 14.29 28.24
C LEU A 270 -17.91 14.72 28.95
N GLU A 271 -16.76 14.64 28.26
CA GLU A 271 -15.47 15.11 28.79
C GLU A 271 -15.51 16.61 29.12
N ILE A 272 -16.11 17.42 28.23
CA ILE A 272 -16.25 18.87 28.43
C ILE A 272 -17.20 19.17 29.61
N ALA A 273 -18.33 18.46 29.70
CA ALA A 273 -19.28 18.62 30.80
C ALA A 273 -18.65 18.22 32.16
N TYR A 274 -17.82 17.18 32.19
CA TYR A 274 -17.08 16.78 33.39
C TYR A 274 -16.01 17.79 33.80
N LYS A 275 -15.28 18.36 32.83
CA LYS A 275 -14.32 19.45 33.10
C LYS A 275 -15.00 20.67 33.71
N GLU A 276 -16.18 21.04 33.20
CA GLU A 276 -16.98 22.13 33.76
C GLU A 276 -17.55 21.79 35.15
N LYS A 277 -17.95 20.54 35.39
CA LYS A 277 -18.36 20.11 36.73
C LYS A 277 -17.20 20.20 37.73
N LEU A 278 -16.00 19.77 37.32
CA LEU A 278 -14.80 19.79 38.15
C LEU A 278 -14.36 21.22 38.50
N SER A 279 -14.38 22.14 37.51
CA SER A 279 -14.02 23.54 37.76
C SER A 279 -14.95 24.25 38.74
N ARG A 280 -16.21 23.80 38.86
CA ARG A 280 -17.18 24.30 39.86
C ARG A 280 -17.02 23.71 41.25
N SER A 281 -16.35 22.57 41.36
CA SER A 281 -16.05 21.94 42.66
C SER A 281 -14.76 22.46 43.31
N GLU A 282 -13.95 23.20 42.55
CA GLU A 282 -12.70 23.84 43.02
C GLU A 282 -12.91 25.30 43.49
N VAL A 283 -14.15 25.79 43.50
CA VAL A 283 -14.58 27.12 43.96
C VAL A 283 -15.44 26.99 45.21
#